data_AF-A0A650CKJ0-F1
#
_entry.id   AF-A0A650CKJ0-F1
#
_cell.length_a   1.000
_cell.length_b   1.000
_cell.length_c   1.000
_cell.angle_alpha   90.00
_cell.angle_beta   90.00
_cell.angle_gamma   90.00
#
_symmetry.space_group_name_H-M   'P 1'
#
loop_
_entity.id
_entity.type
_entity.pdbx_description
1 polymer ?
#
loop_
_entity_poly.entity_id
_entity_poly.type
_entity_poly.pdbx_seq_one_letter_code
_entity_poly.pdbx_strand_id
1 'polypeptide(L)'
;MVKLVSTLGTSPGGVAETLQNLSTGKYIAPFEPKEIKFDEFIVLRTKGTEEAYYALRAILLCCIGFEKIKEVVFPFNDIENPKDFITVRETVREILKPGDFMDFTGGRKAISAAAVLSARDVGAHLVSTIIDQKEYGEMIVKFNKLKDKLESVYSKGDCRSYFCDLMSSTARTIVFF
;
A
#
# COMPACT_ATOMS: atom_id res chain seq x y z
N MET A 1 -6.19 18.17 3.47
CA MET A 1 -5.01 17.33 3.24
C MET A 1 -5.48 15.91 3.17
N VAL A 2 -5.20 15.22 2.07
CA VAL A 2 -5.70 13.85 1.81
C VAL A 2 -4.57 12.88 2.07
N LYS A 3 -4.83 11.85 2.87
CA LYS A 3 -3.89 10.76 3.13
C LYS A 3 -4.26 9.52 2.33
N LEU A 4 -3.24 8.79 1.91
CA LEU A 4 -3.38 7.38 1.57
C LEU A 4 -2.88 6.58 2.77
N VAL A 5 -3.64 5.60 3.22
CA VAL A 5 -3.25 4.64 4.24
C VAL A 5 -3.38 3.24 3.65
N SER A 6 -2.30 2.47 3.58
CA SER A 6 -2.32 1.13 2.98
C SER A 6 -1.92 0.05 3.97
N THR A 7 -2.64 -1.08 4.00
CA THR A 7 -2.12 -2.30 4.62
C THR A 7 -1.11 -2.97 3.70
N LEU A 8 0.05 -3.35 4.25
CA LEU A 8 1.12 -3.97 3.49
C LEU A 8 1.17 -5.48 3.73
N GLY A 9 1.26 -6.23 2.63
CA GLY A 9 1.52 -7.67 2.62
C GLY A 9 2.92 -7.98 2.13
N THR A 10 3.10 -9.16 1.54
CA THR A 10 4.39 -9.59 0.98
C THR A 10 4.63 -9.09 -0.45
N SER A 11 3.59 -8.61 -1.15
CA SER A 11 3.71 -8.02 -2.48
C SER A 11 3.58 -6.50 -2.38
N PRO A 12 4.65 -5.74 -2.69
CA PRO A 12 4.70 -4.28 -2.54
C PRO A 12 4.09 -3.52 -3.72
N GLY A 13 4.07 -4.12 -4.93
CA GLY A 13 3.65 -3.45 -6.16
C GLY A 13 2.22 -2.92 -6.08
N GLY A 14 1.27 -3.78 -5.66
CA GLY A 14 -0.16 -3.44 -5.56
C GLY A 14 -0.45 -2.14 -4.85
N VAL A 15 0.29 -1.92 -3.76
CA VAL A 15 0.18 -0.74 -2.91
C VAL A 15 0.77 0.50 -3.60
N ALA A 16 1.90 0.36 -4.30
CA ALA A 16 2.49 1.43 -5.10
C ALA A 16 1.60 1.82 -6.29
N GLU A 17 1.01 0.84 -6.97
CA GLU A 17 0.07 1.08 -8.08
C GLU A 17 -1.18 1.81 -7.60
N THR A 18 -1.69 1.50 -6.40
CA THR A 18 -2.80 2.27 -5.81
C THR A 18 -2.48 3.75 -5.77
N LEU A 19 -1.32 4.13 -5.23
CA LEU A 19 -0.91 5.53 -5.17
C LEU A 19 -0.79 6.15 -6.57
N GLN A 20 -0.13 5.46 -7.50
CA GLN A 20 0.08 5.97 -8.86
C GLN A 20 -1.24 6.18 -9.60
N ASN A 21 -2.15 5.21 -9.55
CA ASN A 21 -3.42 5.25 -10.25
C ASN A 21 -4.34 6.33 -9.68
N LEU A 22 -4.43 6.46 -8.35
CA LEU A 22 -5.20 7.54 -7.72
C LEU A 22 -4.59 8.92 -8.04
N SER A 23 -3.26 9.04 -8.02
CA SER A 23 -2.57 10.31 -8.30
C SER A 23 -2.69 10.77 -9.76
N THR A 24 -2.94 9.83 -10.68
CA THR A 24 -3.07 10.11 -12.13
C THR A 24 -4.51 10.05 -12.63
N GLY A 25 -5.49 9.84 -11.74
CA GLY A 25 -6.90 9.72 -12.11
C GLY A 25 -7.25 8.43 -12.88
N LYS A 26 -6.37 7.42 -12.89
CA LYS A 26 -6.52 6.16 -13.63
C LYS A 26 -7.12 5.05 -12.77
N TYR A 27 -8.31 5.27 -12.24
CA TYR A 27 -9.00 4.30 -11.39
C TYR A 27 -10.49 4.20 -11.72
N ILE A 28 -11.13 3.15 -11.23
CA ILE A 28 -12.57 2.91 -11.38
C ILE A 28 -13.26 3.36 -10.09
N ALA A 29 -14.33 4.14 -10.18
CA ALA A 29 -15.07 4.62 -9.02
C ALA A 29 -16.57 4.79 -9.36
N PRO A 30 -17.46 4.83 -8.34
CA PRO A 30 -18.87 5.18 -8.53
C PRO A 30 -19.09 6.67 -8.85
N PHE A 31 -18.01 7.45 -8.93
CA PHE A 31 -17.98 8.87 -9.28
C PHE A 31 -16.92 9.13 -10.35
N GLU A 32 -16.93 10.33 -10.94
CA GLU A 32 -15.95 10.74 -11.95
C GLU A 32 -14.52 10.70 -11.39
N PRO A 33 -13.62 9.85 -11.94
CA PRO A 33 -12.23 9.78 -11.48
C PRO A 33 -11.49 11.09 -11.75
N LYS A 34 -10.73 11.56 -10.74
CA LYS A 34 -9.92 12.77 -10.82
C LYS A 34 -8.58 12.51 -10.18
N GLU A 35 -7.56 13.26 -10.58
CA GLU A 35 -6.26 13.21 -9.92
C GLU A 35 -6.40 13.57 -8.44
N ILE A 36 -5.87 12.72 -7.57
CA ILE A 36 -5.85 12.93 -6.13
C ILE A 36 -4.44 13.34 -5.71
N LYS A 37 -4.32 14.48 -5.05
CA LYS A 37 -3.05 14.93 -4.47
C LYS A 37 -2.94 14.45 -3.03
N PHE A 38 -2.05 13.50 -2.79
CA PHE A 38 -1.76 13.01 -1.45
C PHE A 38 -0.65 13.83 -0.80
N ASP A 39 -0.92 14.30 0.42
CA ASP A 39 0.08 14.99 1.24
C ASP A 39 1.01 14.02 1.96
N GLU A 40 0.49 12.82 2.25
CA GLU A 40 1.12 11.81 3.08
C GLU A 40 0.66 10.41 2.65
N PHE A 41 1.60 9.46 2.65
CA PHE A 41 1.31 8.05 2.47
C PHE A 41 1.75 7.26 3.71
N ILE A 42 0.81 6.60 4.38
CA ILE A 42 1.06 5.83 5.60
C ILE A 42 0.92 4.34 5.30
N VAL A 43 1.93 3.56 5.64
CA VAL A 43 1.93 2.11 5.45
C VAL A 43 1.76 1.42 6.79
N LEU A 44 0.70 0.63 6.90
CA LEU A 44 0.40 -0.20 8.06
C LEU A 44 0.99 -1.58 7.81
N ARG A 45 1.95 -2.00 8.65
CA ARG A 45 2.68 -3.23 8.42
C ARG A 45 2.96 -4.02 9.70
N THR A 46 3.31 -5.29 9.55
CA THR A 46 3.82 -6.11 10.66
C THR A 46 5.34 -6.21 10.56
N LYS A 47 5.97 -6.83 11.57
CA LYS A 47 7.43 -7.05 11.55
C LYS A 47 7.86 -7.92 10.37
N GLY A 48 7.05 -8.92 10.00
CA GLY A 48 7.36 -9.87 8.93
C GLY A 48 7.31 -9.31 7.49
N THR A 49 6.93 -8.05 7.29
CA THR A 49 6.82 -7.43 5.96
C THR A 49 7.87 -6.34 5.72
N GLU A 50 8.99 -6.39 6.43
CA GLU A 50 10.09 -5.42 6.30
C GLU A 50 10.70 -5.40 4.89
N GLU A 51 11.04 -6.56 4.32
CA GLU A 51 11.58 -6.64 2.95
C GLU A 51 10.60 -6.03 1.92
N ALA A 52 9.30 -6.28 2.07
CA ALA A 52 8.26 -5.70 1.22
C ALA A 52 8.15 -4.18 1.41
N TYR A 53 8.41 -3.67 2.61
CA TYR A 53 8.42 -2.23 2.86
C TYR A 53 9.61 -1.54 2.16
N TYR A 54 10.80 -2.14 2.20
CA TYR A 54 11.95 -1.62 1.45
C TYR A 54 11.70 -1.64 -0.06
N ALA A 55 11.05 -2.69 -0.55
CA ALA A 55 10.63 -2.77 -1.94
C ALA A 55 9.66 -1.64 -2.33
N LEU A 56 8.64 -1.42 -1.51
CA LEU A 56 7.69 -0.33 -1.72
C LEU A 56 8.41 1.02 -1.75
N ARG A 57 9.32 1.28 -0.80
CA ARG A 57 10.12 2.52 -0.79
C ARG A 57 10.95 2.70 -2.06
N ALA A 58 11.62 1.64 -2.52
CA ALA A 58 12.40 1.67 -3.75
C ALA A 58 11.51 1.98 -4.98
N ILE A 59 10.33 1.35 -5.07
CA ILE A 59 9.36 1.62 -6.15
C ILE A 59 8.87 3.07 -6.10
N LEU A 60 8.45 3.55 -4.92
CA LEU A 60 7.95 4.91 -4.74
C LEU A 60 9.00 5.95 -5.15
N LEU A 61 10.25 5.75 -4.75
CA LEU A 61 11.34 6.68 -5.06
C LEU A 61 11.72 6.63 -6.55
N CYS A 62 11.89 5.44 -7.10
CA CYS A 62 12.50 5.25 -8.41
C CYS A 62 11.52 5.30 -9.57
N CYS A 63 10.24 4.99 -9.34
CA CYS A 63 9.25 4.82 -10.39
C CYS A 63 8.15 5.87 -10.32
N ILE A 64 7.78 6.30 -9.11
CA ILE A 64 6.68 7.24 -8.89
C ILE A 64 7.20 8.65 -8.53
N GLY A 65 8.37 8.74 -7.90
CA GLY A 65 8.92 9.99 -7.39
C GLY A 65 8.22 10.51 -6.13
N PHE A 66 7.66 9.61 -5.32
CA PHE A 66 6.98 9.95 -4.06
C PHE A 66 7.87 9.64 -2.85
N GLU A 67 8.11 10.65 -2.01
CA GLU A 67 9.09 10.54 -0.90
C GLU A 67 8.44 10.63 0.49
N LYS A 68 7.19 11.12 0.60
CA LYS A 68 6.52 11.40 1.88
C LYS A 68 5.81 10.17 2.47
N ILE A 69 6.57 9.11 2.68
CA ILE A 69 6.09 7.85 3.27
C ILE A 69 6.33 7.81 4.78
N LYS A 70 5.34 7.35 5.54
CA LYS A 70 5.46 6.97 6.94
C LYS A 70 5.07 5.52 7.12
N GLU A 71 5.54 4.91 8.20
CA GLU A 71 5.14 3.55 8.58
C GLU A 71 4.55 3.52 9.99
N VAL A 72 3.62 2.60 10.16
CA VAL A 72 3.13 2.15 11.46
C VAL A 72 3.38 0.65 11.53
N VAL A 73 4.24 0.26 12.48
CA VAL A 73 4.68 -1.13 12.64
C VAL A 73 3.95 -1.73 13.83
N PHE A 74 3.08 -2.71 13.58
CA PHE A 74 2.42 -3.44 14.64
C PHE A 74 3.44 -4.34 15.38
N PRO A 75 3.28 -4.53 16.71
CA PRO A 75 4.25 -5.26 17.52
C PRO A 75 4.24 -6.79 17.31
N PHE A 76 3.29 -7.30 16.52
CA PHE A 76 3.06 -8.71 16.20
C PHE A 76 3.32 -9.01 14.71
N ASN A 77 3.38 -10.31 14.37
CA ASN A 77 3.58 -10.78 12.99
C ASN A 77 2.26 -10.93 12.23
N ASP A 78 1.19 -11.29 12.92
CA ASP A 78 -0.18 -11.38 12.43
C ASP A 78 -1.17 -11.21 13.60
N ILE A 79 -2.46 -11.13 13.30
CA ILE A 79 -3.52 -11.16 14.32
C ILE A 79 -3.70 -12.61 14.78
N GLU A 80 -3.39 -12.87 16.06
CA GLU A 80 -3.52 -14.19 16.68
C GLU A 80 -4.68 -14.23 17.69
N ASN A 81 -5.13 -13.05 18.15
CA ASN A 81 -6.20 -12.93 19.13
C ASN A 81 -7.06 -11.66 18.92
N PRO A 82 -8.23 -11.54 19.56
CA PRO A 82 -9.10 -10.37 19.41
C PRO A 82 -8.48 -9.03 19.81
N LYS A 83 -7.53 -9.00 20.75
CA LYS A 83 -6.87 -7.75 21.16
C LYS A 83 -5.98 -7.20 20.05
N ASP A 84 -5.32 -8.07 19.27
CA ASP A 84 -4.52 -7.64 18.11
C ASP A 84 -5.42 -6.99 17.07
N PHE A 85 -6.60 -7.58 16.80
CA PHE A 85 -7.59 -7.02 15.89
C PHE A 85 -8.07 -5.63 16.33
N ILE A 86 -8.40 -5.48 17.62
CA ILE A 86 -8.79 -4.18 18.21
C ILE A 86 -7.64 -3.18 18.08
N THR A 87 -6.40 -3.62 18.32
CA THR A 87 -5.21 -2.75 18.20
C THR A 87 -5.08 -2.19 16.79
N VAL A 88 -5.21 -3.04 15.75
CA VAL A 88 -5.21 -2.56 14.36
C VAL A 88 -6.35 -1.57 14.13
N ARG A 89 -7.57 -1.93 14.56
CA ARG A 89 -8.77 -1.11 14.34
C ARG A 89 -8.63 0.29 14.93
N GLU A 90 -8.29 0.39 16.21
CA GLU A 90 -8.17 1.70 16.88
C GLU A 90 -7.00 2.51 16.30
N THR A 91 -5.87 1.87 15.98
CA THR A 91 -4.74 2.56 15.32
C THR A 91 -5.16 3.17 13.99
N VAL A 92 -5.88 2.43 13.14
CA VAL A 92 -6.35 2.93 11.84
C VAL A 92 -7.36 4.06 12.02
N ARG A 93 -8.27 3.92 12.97
CA ARG A 93 -9.29 4.91 13.29
C ARG A 93 -8.70 6.25 13.75
N GLU A 94 -7.61 6.23 14.50
CA GLU A 94 -6.91 7.44 14.95
C GLU A 94 -6.17 8.17 13.82
N ILE A 95 -5.72 7.41 12.81
CA ILE A 95 -4.92 7.93 11.70
C ILE A 95 -5.80 8.55 10.60
N LEU A 96 -6.89 7.86 10.25
CA LEU A 96 -7.78 8.24 9.15
C LEU A 96 -8.72 9.37 9.54
N LYS A 97 -9.09 10.18 8.54
CA LYS A 97 -10.13 11.20 8.62
C LYS A 97 -11.18 10.98 7.52
N PRO A 98 -12.37 11.60 7.63
CA PRO A 98 -13.34 11.60 6.55
C PRO A 98 -12.71 12.10 5.23
N GLY A 99 -12.91 11.36 4.14
CA GLY A 99 -12.36 11.67 2.81
C GLY A 99 -10.91 11.24 2.56
N ASP A 100 -10.20 10.66 3.55
CA ASP A 100 -8.93 9.96 3.31
C ASP A 100 -9.17 8.66 2.54
N PHE A 101 -8.11 8.02 2.05
CA PHE A 101 -8.17 6.76 1.30
C PHE A 101 -7.53 5.63 2.11
N MET A 102 -8.27 4.55 2.31
CA MET A 102 -7.79 3.31 2.92
C MET A 102 -7.66 2.23 1.85
N ASP A 103 -6.42 1.88 1.54
CA ASP A 103 -6.06 0.84 0.60
C ASP A 103 -5.82 -0.49 1.31
N PHE A 104 -6.63 -1.48 0.96
CA PHE A 104 -6.57 -2.83 1.53
C PHE A 104 -6.13 -3.89 0.51
N THR A 105 -5.42 -3.48 -0.54
CA THR A 105 -4.84 -4.37 -1.56
C THR A 105 -3.95 -5.44 -0.95
N GLY A 106 -3.05 -5.02 -0.06
CA GLY A 106 -2.11 -5.88 0.62
C GLY A 106 -2.53 -6.21 2.05
N GLY A 107 -1.73 -7.06 2.69
CA GLY A 107 -1.86 -7.38 4.09
C GLY A 107 -2.55 -8.72 4.35
N ARG A 108 -2.42 -9.17 5.60
CA ARG A 108 -3.12 -10.36 6.08
C ARG A 108 -4.59 -10.03 6.24
N LYS A 109 -5.47 -10.98 5.87
CA LYS A 109 -6.92 -10.77 5.79
C LYS A 109 -7.53 -10.11 7.02
N ALA A 110 -7.13 -10.53 8.22
CA ALA A 110 -7.65 -9.98 9.46
C ALA A 110 -7.21 -8.51 9.68
N ILE A 111 -5.99 -8.15 9.30
CA ILE A 111 -5.47 -6.78 9.38
C ILE A 111 -6.22 -5.89 8.39
N SER A 112 -6.35 -6.36 7.14
CA SER A 112 -7.12 -5.66 6.10
C SER A 112 -8.58 -5.47 6.51
N ALA A 113 -9.21 -6.49 7.11
CA ALA A 113 -10.58 -6.39 7.62
C ALA A 113 -10.71 -5.35 8.75
N ALA A 114 -9.80 -5.35 9.73
CA ALA A 114 -9.80 -4.35 10.80
C ALA A 114 -9.63 -2.93 10.25
N ALA A 115 -8.73 -2.74 9.27
CA ALA A 115 -8.50 -1.45 8.63
C ALA A 115 -9.74 -0.97 7.85
N VAL A 116 -10.36 -1.86 7.07
CA VAL A 116 -11.59 -1.59 6.30
C VAL A 116 -12.75 -1.19 7.20
N LEU A 117 -12.98 -1.90 8.31
CA LEU A 117 -14.04 -1.55 9.26
C LEU A 117 -13.81 -0.15 9.86
N SER A 118 -12.57 0.16 10.21
CA SER A 118 -12.20 1.47 10.76
C SER A 118 -12.40 2.59 9.75
N ALA A 119 -11.96 2.38 8.51
CA ALA A 119 -12.13 3.33 7.42
C ALA A 119 -13.61 3.62 7.13
N ARG A 120 -14.45 2.58 7.15
CA ARG A 120 -15.90 2.75 7.01
C ARG A 120 -16.49 3.58 8.15
N ASP A 121 -16.09 3.31 9.40
CA ASP A 121 -16.59 4.02 10.58
C ASP A 121 -16.25 5.51 10.57
N VAL A 122 -15.11 5.89 9.97
CA VAL A 122 -14.67 7.30 9.87
C VAL A 122 -15.12 7.99 8.58
N GLY A 123 -15.70 7.27 7.62
CA GLY A 123 -16.08 7.82 6.31
C GLY A 123 -14.88 8.08 5.38
N ALA A 124 -13.85 7.24 5.45
CA ALA A 124 -12.76 7.21 4.48
C ALA A 124 -13.17 6.38 3.26
N HIS A 125 -12.59 6.71 2.10
CA HIS A 125 -12.76 5.95 0.87
C HIS A 125 -12.05 4.61 0.94
N LEU A 126 -12.71 3.56 0.48
CA LEU A 126 -12.08 2.23 0.39
C LEU A 126 -11.53 1.97 -0.98
N VAL A 127 -10.29 1.49 -1.04
CA VAL A 127 -9.59 1.22 -2.30
C VAL A 127 -8.94 -0.15 -2.30
N SER A 128 -8.96 -0.79 -3.47
CA SER A 128 -8.13 -1.96 -3.72
C SER A 128 -7.63 -1.95 -5.16
N THR A 129 -6.44 -2.48 -5.37
CA THR A 129 -5.80 -2.66 -6.66
C THR A 129 -5.75 -4.14 -7.00
N ILE A 130 -6.36 -4.48 -8.13
CA ILE A 130 -6.43 -5.84 -8.64
C ILE A 130 -5.30 -6.04 -9.64
N ILE A 131 -4.45 -7.03 -9.36
CA ILE A 131 -3.40 -7.51 -10.25
C ILE A 131 -3.78 -8.91 -10.73
N ASP A 132 -3.55 -9.20 -12.01
CA ASP A 132 -3.73 -10.55 -12.53
C ASP A 132 -2.84 -11.56 -11.78
N GLN A 133 -3.36 -12.76 -11.50
CA GLN A 133 -2.65 -13.74 -10.69
C GLN A 133 -1.33 -14.19 -11.31
N LYS A 134 -1.24 -14.25 -12.64
CA LYS A 134 0.00 -14.61 -13.34
C LYS A 134 1.05 -13.51 -13.16
N GLU A 135 0.67 -12.26 -13.41
CA GLU A 135 1.58 -11.11 -13.25
C GLU A 135 2.02 -10.95 -11.78
N TYR A 136 1.10 -11.14 -10.84
CA TYR A 136 1.40 -11.17 -9.41
C TYR A 136 2.46 -12.24 -9.07
N GLY A 137 2.36 -13.43 -9.66
CA GLY A 137 3.35 -14.49 -9.50
C GLY A 137 4.72 -14.11 -10.05
N GLU A 138 4.76 -13.50 -11.23
CA GLU A 138 6.01 -13.01 -11.85
C GLU A 138 6.66 -11.91 -11.01
N MET A 139 5.87 -10.99 -10.46
CA MET A 139 6.33 -9.93 -9.56
C MET A 139 6.97 -10.52 -8.29
N ILE A 140 6.38 -11.55 -7.69
CA ILE A 140 6.97 -12.23 -6.52
C ILE A 140 8.33 -12.85 -6.87
N VAL A 141 8.44 -13.50 -8.02
CA VAL A 141 9.71 -14.08 -8.47
C VAL A 141 10.79 -13.00 -8.65
N LYS A 142 10.42 -11.85 -9.24
CA LYS A 142 11.34 -10.71 -9.37
C LYS A 142 11.72 -10.12 -8.02
N PHE A 143 10.74 -9.92 -7.12
CA PHE A 143 10.97 -9.42 -5.76
C PHE A 143 11.97 -10.29 -5.01
N ASN A 144 11.80 -11.62 -5.04
CA ASN A 144 12.72 -12.54 -4.35
C ASN A 144 14.15 -12.48 -4.89
N LYS A 145 14.36 -12.13 -6.17
CA LYS A 145 15.70 -11.95 -6.77
C LYS A 145 16.33 -10.60 -6.41
N LEU A 146 15.52 -9.63 -6.00
CA LEU A 146 15.94 -8.26 -5.76
C LEU A 146 16.02 -7.90 -4.28
N LYS A 147 15.39 -8.68 -3.39
CA LYS A 147 15.24 -8.37 -1.97
C LYS A 147 16.52 -7.91 -1.27
N ASP A 148 17.65 -8.58 -1.53
CA ASP A 148 18.95 -8.25 -0.92
C ASP A 148 19.53 -6.89 -1.37
N LYS A 149 18.98 -6.31 -2.44
CA LYS A 149 19.39 -5.00 -2.98
C LYS A 149 18.48 -3.87 -2.51
N LEU A 150 17.26 -4.17 -2.03
CA LEU A 150 16.24 -3.17 -1.74
C LEU A 150 16.60 -2.29 -0.54
N GLU A 151 17.30 -2.85 0.45
CA GLU A 151 17.79 -2.12 1.62
C GLU A 151 18.82 -1.04 1.28
N SER A 152 19.44 -1.09 0.10
CA SER A 152 20.46 -0.13 -0.33
C SER A 152 19.92 1.08 -1.09
N VAL A 153 18.60 1.19 -1.28
CA VAL A 153 17.97 2.26 -2.06
C VAL A 153 17.53 3.39 -1.13
N TYR A 154 18.36 4.44 -1.02
CA TYR A 154 18.09 5.59 -0.16
C TYR A 154 17.84 6.88 -0.92
N SER A 155 18.35 6.97 -2.15
CA SER A 155 18.32 8.18 -2.96
C SER A 155 18.04 7.87 -4.44
N LYS A 156 17.73 8.90 -5.23
CA LYS A 156 17.54 8.76 -6.68
C LYS A 156 18.79 8.25 -7.41
N GLY A 157 19.99 8.42 -6.86
CA GLY A 157 21.22 7.87 -7.44
C GLY A 157 21.31 6.35 -7.36
N ASP A 158 20.60 5.76 -6.39
CA ASP A 158 20.54 4.31 -6.16
C ASP A 158 19.50 3.64 -7.07
N CYS A 159 18.66 4.44 -7.73
CA CYS A 159 17.59 3.94 -8.56
C CYS A 159 18.12 3.20 -9.79
N ARG A 160 17.45 2.08 -10.07
CA ARG A 160 17.67 1.25 -11.25
C ARG A 160 16.31 0.93 -11.85
N SER A 161 16.24 0.89 -13.18
CA SER A 161 14.98 0.69 -13.90
C SER A 161 14.27 -0.61 -13.51
N TYR A 162 15.03 -1.66 -13.19
CA TYR A 162 14.48 -2.96 -12.81
C TYR A 162 13.66 -2.94 -11.51
N PHE A 163 13.76 -1.91 -10.67
CA PHE A 163 12.85 -1.77 -9.52
C PHE A 163 11.41 -1.51 -9.96
N CYS A 164 11.22 -0.87 -11.12
CA CYS A 164 9.89 -0.62 -11.68
C CYS A 164 9.27 -1.89 -12.30
N ASP A 165 10.05 -2.94 -12.52
CA ASP A 165 9.55 -4.25 -12.95
C ASP A 165 8.81 -4.99 -11.81
N LEU A 166 8.89 -4.47 -10.58
CA LEU A 166 8.08 -4.89 -9.43
C LEU A 166 6.69 -4.25 -9.42
N MET A 167 6.37 -3.45 -10.45
CA MET A 167 5.03 -2.94 -10.67
C MET A 167 4.32 -3.69 -11.79
N SER A 168 2.99 -3.80 -11.66
CA SER A 168 2.13 -4.35 -12.70
C SER A 168 1.70 -3.25 -13.68
N SER A 169 1.79 -3.57 -14.97
CA SER A 169 1.30 -2.69 -16.05
C SER A 169 -0.21 -2.81 -16.28
N THR A 170 -0.83 -3.86 -15.73
CA THR A 170 -2.25 -4.17 -15.91
C THR A 170 -3.08 -3.98 -14.63
N ALA A 171 -2.44 -3.50 -13.56
CA ALA A 171 -3.06 -3.22 -12.29
C ALA A 171 -4.28 -2.29 -12.44
N ARG A 172 -5.40 -2.68 -11.84
CA ARG A 172 -6.64 -1.90 -11.85
C ARG A 172 -7.01 -1.49 -10.43
N THR A 173 -6.95 -0.19 -10.16
CA THR A 173 -7.37 0.38 -8.88
C THR A 173 -8.86 0.70 -8.91
N ILE A 174 -9.58 0.28 -7.86
CA ILE A 174 -11.02 0.48 -7.69
C ILE A 174 -11.25 1.19 -6.36
N VAL A 175 -11.95 2.33 -6.41
CA VAL A 175 -12.50 3.01 -5.24
C VAL A 175 -13.95 2.54 -5.08
N PHE A 176 -14.28 1.94 -3.94
CA PHE A 176 -15.58 1.31 -3.74
C PHE A 176 -16.67 2.30 -3.27
N PHE A 177 -16.29 3.27 -2.44
CA PHE A 177 -17.15 4.31 -1.89
C PHE A 177 -16.30 5.43 -1.33
#